data_AF-A0A346XS84-F1
#
_entry.id   AF-A0A346XS84-F1
#
_cell.length_a   1.000
_cell.length_b   1.000
_cell.length_c   1.000
_cell.angle_alpha   90.00
_cell.angle_beta   90.00
_cell.angle_gamma   90.00
#
_symmetry.space_group_name_H-M   'P 1'
#
loop_
_entity.id
_entity.type
_entity.pdbx_description
1 polymer ?
#
loop_
_entity_poly.entity_id
_entity_poly.type
_entity_poly.pdbx_seq_one_letter_code
_entity_poly.pdbx_strand_id
1 'polypeptide(L)'
;MEQRRHNTRTVVLVMLAALAVVFVLVLRTSSAAFTATTDNDGNSFVAGDVVLSDDDATTQSLFTETAFAPGSTVRECIEVTYDGTIPDPAAVRLYSGGFTDVPGPDPTSTGLSDHLVLTVEEGTGATFGDCSTFVAGSTIVSGITLAAFDTARTDYATGAGVWDPSATGEAISYRFSVTLDATTTPNEEQGAGTSDIAFVWEVTS
;
A
#
# COMPACT_ATOMS: atom_id res chain seq x y z
N MET A 1 19.41 -105.30 -11.21
CA MET A 1 19.67 -103.91 -11.65
C MET A 1 18.39 -103.05 -11.77
N GLU A 2 17.26 -103.49 -11.21
CA GLU A 2 15.94 -102.87 -11.45
C GLU A 2 15.50 -101.90 -10.35
N GLN A 3 15.96 -102.12 -9.11
CA GLN A 3 15.64 -101.31 -7.93
C GLN A 3 16.34 -99.93 -7.94
N ARG A 4 17.48 -99.83 -8.62
CA ARG A 4 18.23 -98.56 -8.77
C ARG A 4 17.51 -97.57 -9.69
N ARG A 5 16.85 -98.04 -10.76
CA ARG A 5 16.13 -97.19 -11.74
C ARG A 5 14.84 -96.58 -11.19
N HIS A 6 14.15 -97.26 -10.28
CA HIS A 6 12.96 -96.72 -9.61
C HIS A 6 13.33 -95.60 -8.63
N ASN A 7 14.37 -95.79 -7.81
CA ASN A 7 14.86 -94.73 -6.93
C ASN A 7 15.37 -93.51 -7.70
N THR A 8 16.08 -93.69 -8.81
CA THR A 8 16.55 -92.54 -9.62
C THR A 8 15.40 -91.77 -10.29
N ARG A 9 14.36 -92.46 -10.77
CA ARG A 9 13.18 -91.81 -11.38
C ARG A 9 12.35 -91.03 -10.36
N THR A 10 12.12 -91.59 -9.17
CA THR A 10 11.41 -90.90 -8.10
C THR A 10 12.21 -89.69 -7.60
N VAL A 11 13.54 -89.82 -7.46
CA VAL A 11 14.41 -88.70 -7.05
C VAL A 11 14.41 -87.56 -8.08
N VAL A 12 14.44 -87.87 -9.39
CA VAL A 12 14.39 -86.85 -10.45
C VAL A 12 13.03 -86.13 -10.49
N LEU A 13 11.93 -86.86 -10.32
CA LEU A 13 10.60 -86.25 -10.28
C LEU A 13 10.39 -85.36 -9.05
N VAL A 14 10.89 -85.78 -7.88
CA VAL A 14 10.87 -84.96 -6.66
C VAL A 14 11.73 -83.72 -6.81
N MET A 15 12.91 -83.84 -7.45
CA MET A 15 13.78 -82.69 -7.73
C MET A 15 13.12 -81.70 -8.69
N LEU A 16 12.51 -82.16 -9.77
CA LEU A 16 11.81 -81.29 -10.73
C LEU A 16 10.55 -80.66 -10.12
N ALA A 17 9.80 -81.39 -9.29
CA ALA A 17 8.67 -80.86 -8.55
C ALA A 17 9.13 -79.81 -7.52
N ALA A 18 10.21 -80.07 -6.79
CA ALA A 18 10.81 -79.10 -5.88
C ALA A 18 11.31 -77.86 -6.63
N LEU A 19 11.97 -78.04 -7.79
CA LEU A 19 12.44 -76.93 -8.62
C LEU A 19 11.28 -76.10 -9.17
N ALA A 20 10.19 -76.74 -9.60
CA ALA A 20 8.98 -76.08 -10.07
C ALA A 20 8.26 -75.33 -8.94
N VAL A 21 8.18 -75.92 -7.74
CA VAL A 21 7.61 -75.26 -6.55
C VAL A 21 8.46 -74.06 -6.15
N VAL A 22 9.79 -74.18 -6.14
CA VAL A 22 10.72 -73.07 -5.89
C VAL A 22 10.58 -71.99 -6.97
N PHE A 23 10.47 -72.37 -8.24
CA PHE A 23 10.34 -71.43 -9.36
C PHE A 23 9.00 -70.66 -9.30
N VAL A 24 7.89 -71.34 -8.98
CA VAL A 24 6.58 -70.70 -8.74
C VAL A 24 6.60 -69.79 -7.51
N LEU A 25 7.38 -70.15 -6.48
CA LEU A 25 7.56 -69.31 -5.29
C LEU A 25 8.36 -68.03 -5.61
N VAL A 26 9.44 -68.13 -6.39
CA VAL A 26 10.28 -66.98 -6.79
C VAL A 26 9.55 -66.05 -7.77
N LEU A 27 8.74 -66.58 -8.69
CA LEU A 27 7.93 -65.77 -9.60
C LEU A 27 6.78 -65.02 -8.90
N ARG A 28 6.42 -65.40 -7.67
CA ARG A 28 5.41 -64.70 -6.85
C ARG A 28 5.99 -63.63 -5.90
N THR A 29 7.31 -63.50 -5.79
CA THR A 29 7.94 -62.64 -4.75
C THR A 29 8.70 -61.41 -5.24
N SER A 30 8.78 -61.11 -6.54
CA SER A 30 9.53 -59.93 -7.01
C SER A 30 8.72 -58.98 -7.90
N SER A 31 7.62 -58.48 -7.35
CA SER A 31 7.05 -57.20 -7.76
C SER A 31 6.66 -56.40 -6.52
N ALA A 32 7.67 -55.90 -5.81
CA ALA A 32 7.49 -54.83 -4.83
C ALA A 32 8.02 -53.54 -5.45
N ALA A 33 7.20 -52.85 -6.22
CA ALA A 33 7.45 -51.44 -6.49
C ALA A 33 7.03 -50.67 -5.24
N PHE A 34 7.98 -50.31 -4.39
CA PHE A 34 7.73 -49.35 -3.33
C PHE A 34 7.50 -47.99 -3.99
N THR A 35 6.25 -47.57 -4.06
CA THR A 35 5.89 -46.20 -4.47
C THR A 35 5.22 -45.52 -3.31
N ALA A 36 5.77 -44.39 -2.89
CA ALA A 36 5.17 -43.45 -1.96
C ALA A 36 4.97 -42.14 -2.71
N THR A 37 3.77 -41.60 -2.68
CA THR A 37 3.45 -40.25 -3.15
C THR A 37 3.14 -39.39 -1.94
N THR A 38 3.55 -38.12 -1.99
CA THR A 38 3.12 -37.09 -1.03
C THR A 38 2.59 -35.95 -1.88
N ASP A 39 1.42 -35.45 -1.54
CA ASP A 39 0.79 -34.33 -2.23
C ASP A 39 0.87 -33.07 -1.36
N ASN A 40 0.97 -31.91 -2.02
CA ASN A 40 0.83 -30.60 -1.40
C ASN A 40 -0.31 -29.86 -2.11
N ASP A 41 -1.49 -30.47 -2.06
CA ASP A 41 -2.69 -29.96 -2.70
C ASP A 41 -3.35 -28.89 -1.83
N GLY A 42 -3.85 -27.82 -2.45
CA GLY A 42 -4.46 -26.69 -1.74
C GLY A 42 -3.55 -25.48 -1.51
N ASN A 43 -2.35 -25.45 -2.10
CA ASN A 43 -1.56 -24.22 -2.12
C ASN A 43 -2.29 -23.13 -2.92
N SER A 44 -2.54 -22.00 -2.30
CA SER A 44 -3.12 -20.82 -2.92
C SER A 44 -2.26 -19.60 -2.65
N PHE A 45 -2.07 -18.78 -3.66
CA PHE A 45 -1.45 -17.46 -3.52
C PHE A 45 -2.52 -16.43 -3.85
N VAL A 46 -2.74 -15.50 -2.93
CA VAL A 46 -3.57 -14.31 -3.15
C VAL A 46 -2.60 -13.13 -3.14
N ALA A 47 -2.75 -12.22 -4.10
CA ALA A 47 -2.00 -10.98 -4.07
C ALA A 47 -2.41 -10.17 -2.84
N GLY A 48 -1.45 -9.62 -2.12
CA GLY A 48 -1.73 -8.59 -1.14
C GLY A 48 -2.08 -7.28 -1.86
N ASP A 49 -2.81 -6.42 -1.16
CA ASP A 49 -3.24 -5.13 -1.67
C ASP A 49 -2.56 -4.01 -0.87
N VAL A 50 -2.40 -2.85 -1.51
CA VAL A 50 -1.94 -1.61 -0.88
C VAL A 50 -3.11 -0.63 -0.95
N VAL A 51 -3.66 -0.25 0.20
CA VAL A 51 -4.87 0.58 0.29
C VAL A 51 -4.65 1.61 1.39
N LEU A 52 -5.00 2.86 1.09
CA LEU A 52 -5.15 3.92 2.08
C LEU A 52 -6.62 4.31 2.15
N SER A 53 -7.07 4.63 3.35
CA SER A 53 -8.28 5.42 3.57
C SER A 53 -7.94 6.66 4.38
N ASP A 54 -8.81 7.66 4.30
CA ASP A 54 -8.79 8.82 5.18
C ASP A 54 -10.15 8.97 5.88
N ASP A 55 -10.21 9.81 6.91
CA ASP A 55 -11.42 10.02 7.71
C ASP A 55 -12.35 11.13 7.19
N ASP A 56 -12.12 11.64 5.98
CA ASP A 56 -13.08 12.43 5.23
C ASP A 56 -14.11 11.49 4.56
N ALA A 57 -15.38 11.87 4.62
CA ALA A 57 -16.44 11.05 4.02
C ALA A 57 -16.50 11.20 2.48
N THR A 58 -15.47 10.86 1.70
CA THR A 58 -15.36 10.81 0.22
C THR A 58 -15.84 12.04 -0.58
N THR A 59 -16.30 13.12 0.07
CA THR A 59 -17.07 14.20 -0.56
C THR A 59 -16.83 15.57 0.09
N GLN A 60 -15.97 15.67 1.10
CA GLN A 60 -15.77 16.90 1.86
C GLN A 60 -14.46 17.55 1.47
N SER A 61 -14.49 18.85 1.17
CA SER A 61 -13.27 19.61 0.91
C SER A 61 -12.56 19.89 2.23
N LEU A 62 -11.25 19.68 2.25
CA LEU A 62 -10.42 20.02 3.41
C LEU A 62 -10.46 21.53 3.72
N PHE A 63 -10.64 22.40 2.71
CA PHE A 63 -10.74 23.85 2.89
C PHE A 63 -11.97 24.43 2.20
N THR A 64 -12.71 25.32 2.88
CA THR A 64 -13.85 26.06 2.29
C THR A 64 -13.91 27.52 2.77
N GLU A 65 -12.81 28.24 2.63
CA GLU A 65 -12.71 29.63 3.08
C GLU A 65 -13.30 30.60 2.04
N THR A 66 -14.33 31.36 2.41
CA THR A 66 -15.03 32.30 1.50
C THR A 66 -14.64 33.77 1.71
N ALA A 67 -13.88 34.08 2.77
CA ALA A 67 -13.52 35.46 3.13
C ALA A 67 -12.11 35.54 3.73
N PHE A 68 -11.16 34.87 3.08
CA PHE A 68 -9.78 34.76 3.56
C PHE A 68 -9.01 36.06 3.29
N ALA A 69 -8.68 36.80 4.35
CA ALA A 69 -7.97 38.07 4.24
C ALA A 69 -6.45 37.88 4.37
N PRO A 70 -5.62 38.76 3.77
CA PRO A 70 -4.18 38.67 3.93
C PRO A 70 -3.76 38.69 5.41
N GLY A 71 -2.87 37.77 5.78
CA GLY A 71 -2.44 37.48 7.15
C GLY A 71 -3.30 36.45 7.89
N SER A 72 -4.40 35.98 7.30
CA SER A 72 -5.23 34.92 7.88
C SER A 72 -4.58 33.56 7.69
N THR A 73 -4.78 32.68 8.67
CA THR A 73 -4.33 31.28 8.62
C THR A 73 -5.50 30.37 8.94
N VAL A 74 -5.71 29.36 8.11
CA VAL A 74 -6.63 28.24 8.36
C VAL A 74 -5.81 26.99 8.67
N ARG A 75 -6.35 26.12 9.53
CA ARG A 75 -5.73 24.85 9.91
C ARG A 75 -6.75 23.75 9.89
N GLU A 76 -6.42 22.70 9.14
CA GLU A 76 -7.30 21.56 8.93
C GLU A 76 -6.50 20.28 9.09
N CYS A 77 -7.13 19.28 9.67
CA CYS A 77 -6.50 18.00 9.95
C CYS A 77 -7.26 16.87 9.29
N ILE A 78 -6.54 15.77 9.05
CA ILE A 78 -7.05 14.55 8.45
C ILE A 78 -6.23 13.38 8.98
N GLU A 79 -6.87 12.26 9.28
CA GLU A 79 -6.21 11.00 9.64
C GLU A 79 -6.18 10.08 8.42
N VAL A 80 -5.01 9.54 8.10
CA VAL A 80 -4.81 8.58 7.01
C VAL A 80 -4.45 7.23 7.62
N THR A 81 -5.15 6.18 7.20
CA THR A 81 -4.99 4.81 7.68
C THR A 81 -4.50 3.90 6.56
N TYR A 82 -3.56 3.02 6.88
CA TYR A 82 -3.12 1.95 5.99
C TYR A 82 -4.00 0.71 6.15
N ASP A 83 -4.86 0.43 5.17
CA ASP A 83 -5.78 -0.72 5.15
C ASP A 83 -5.28 -1.89 4.28
N GLY A 84 -4.09 -1.74 3.68
CA GLY A 84 -3.49 -2.77 2.84
C GLY A 84 -3.14 -4.04 3.63
N THR A 85 -2.93 -5.14 2.91
CA THR A 85 -2.62 -6.46 3.47
C THR A 85 -1.15 -6.85 3.32
N ILE A 86 -0.36 -6.02 2.61
CA ILE A 86 1.08 -6.20 2.50
C ILE A 86 1.74 -5.70 3.79
N PRO A 87 2.50 -6.55 4.51
CA PRO A 87 3.31 -6.07 5.63
C PRO A 87 4.49 -5.27 5.11
N ASP A 88 4.84 -4.19 5.81
CA ASP A 88 5.98 -3.32 5.46
C ASP A 88 5.88 -2.74 4.02
N PRO A 89 4.77 -2.05 3.65
CA PRO A 89 4.74 -1.25 2.43
C PRO A 89 5.84 -0.18 2.44
N ALA A 90 6.12 0.44 1.30
CA ALA A 90 6.98 1.61 1.28
C ALA A 90 6.30 2.83 1.92
N ALA A 91 7.10 3.81 2.34
CA ALA A 91 6.62 5.03 2.96
C ALA A 91 5.53 5.76 2.13
N VAL A 92 4.51 6.26 2.83
CA VAL A 92 3.43 7.04 2.22
C VAL A 92 3.96 8.40 1.77
N ARG A 93 3.60 8.79 0.54
CA ARG A 93 4.02 10.05 -0.09
C ARG A 93 2.83 10.94 -0.37
N LEU A 94 2.93 12.20 0.08
CA LEU A 94 2.01 13.29 -0.19
C LEU A 94 2.51 14.17 -1.34
N TYR A 95 1.69 14.36 -2.36
CA TYR A 95 1.97 15.25 -3.48
C TYR A 95 0.72 16.01 -3.95
N SER A 96 0.90 16.95 -4.87
CA SER A 96 -0.18 17.76 -5.42
C SER A 96 -0.98 17.01 -6.47
N GLY A 97 -2.31 17.07 -6.37
CA GLY A 97 -3.23 16.67 -7.43
C GLY A 97 -3.64 17.83 -8.34
N GLY A 98 -3.08 19.03 -8.14
CA GLY A 98 -3.39 20.25 -8.87
C GLY A 98 -4.31 21.21 -8.10
N PHE A 99 -4.57 22.34 -8.73
CA PHE A 99 -5.53 23.36 -8.31
C PHE A 99 -5.98 24.19 -9.52
N THR A 100 -6.99 25.04 -9.33
CA THR A 100 -7.42 26.04 -10.32
C THR A 100 -7.40 27.43 -9.70
N ASP A 101 -6.60 28.33 -10.25
CA ASP A 101 -6.67 29.75 -9.86
C ASP A 101 -7.90 30.43 -10.47
N VAL A 102 -8.51 31.29 -9.66
CA VAL A 102 -9.68 32.10 -10.04
C VAL A 102 -9.28 33.57 -9.89
N PRO A 103 -8.94 34.26 -11.00
CA PRO A 103 -8.63 35.68 -10.97
C PRO A 103 -9.78 36.52 -10.40
N GLY A 104 -9.41 37.57 -9.68
CA GLY A 104 -10.32 38.60 -9.19
C GLY A 104 -10.82 39.55 -10.29
N PRO A 105 -11.56 40.60 -9.92
CA PRO A 105 -12.12 41.57 -10.85
C PRO A 105 -11.07 42.53 -11.45
N ASP A 106 -9.87 42.64 -10.86
CA ASP A 106 -8.77 43.41 -11.44
C ASP A 106 -8.16 42.64 -12.63
N PRO A 107 -7.91 43.29 -13.79
CA PRO A 107 -7.38 42.61 -14.98
C PRO A 107 -5.95 42.07 -14.84
N THR A 108 -5.24 42.43 -13.77
CA THR A 108 -3.87 41.96 -13.49
C THR A 108 -3.83 40.86 -12.42
N SER A 109 -4.97 40.54 -11.80
CA SER A 109 -5.07 39.43 -10.85
C SER A 109 -4.80 38.09 -11.53
N THR A 110 -4.08 37.22 -10.83
CA THR A 110 -3.72 35.88 -11.30
C THR A 110 -4.31 34.75 -10.47
N GLY A 111 -4.92 35.04 -9.32
CA GLY A 111 -5.37 34.03 -8.36
C GLY A 111 -4.51 34.04 -7.09
N LEU A 112 -4.78 33.10 -6.19
CA LEU A 112 -4.14 33.10 -4.87
C LEU A 112 -3.03 32.06 -4.68
N SER A 113 -2.79 31.15 -5.64
CA SER A 113 -1.83 30.04 -5.43
C SER A 113 -0.40 30.48 -5.10
N ASP A 114 0.07 31.58 -5.69
CA ASP A 114 1.38 32.20 -5.40
C ASP A 114 1.44 32.95 -4.06
N HIS A 115 0.29 33.14 -3.41
CA HIS A 115 0.13 33.90 -2.16
C HIS A 115 -0.31 33.03 -0.98
N LEU A 116 -0.81 31.82 -1.24
CA LEU A 116 -1.18 30.84 -0.23
C LEU A 116 0.06 30.03 0.19
N VAL A 117 0.55 30.28 1.39
CA VAL A 117 1.70 29.59 1.99
C VAL A 117 1.22 28.36 2.75
N LEU A 118 1.65 27.19 2.29
CA LEU A 118 1.34 25.87 2.82
C LEU A 118 2.45 25.36 3.74
N THR A 119 2.04 24.84 4.90
CA THR A 119 2.85 23.98 5.76
C THR A 119 2.06 22.71 6.05
N VAL A 120 2.72 21.55 5.97
CA VAL A 120 2.11 20.25 6.27
C VAL A 120 2.98 19.52 7.29
N GLU A 121 2.34 19.05 8.35
CA GLU A 121 2.96 18.30 9.43
C GLU A 121 2.31 16.93 9.57
N GLU A 122 3.13 15.90 9.75
CA GLU A 122 2.76 14.56 10.19
C GLU A 122 2.81 14.50 11.73
N GLY A 123 1.86 13.80 12.33
CA GLY A 123 1.73 13.72 13.78
C GLY A 123 0.71 12.69 14.22
N THR A 124 0.18 12.89 15.42
CA THR A 124 -0.83 12.00 16.01
C THR A 124 -1.90 12.81 16.69
N GLY A 125 -3.09 12.22 16.79
CA GLY A 125 -4.26 12.87 17.37
C GLY A 125 -4.80 13.90 16.41
N ALA A 126 -5.96 13.64 15.85
CA ALA A 126 -6.82 14.58 15.15
C ALA A 126 -7.92 13.73 14.54
N THR A 127 -8.96 14.39 14.07
CA THR A 127 -9.87 13.81 13.10
C THR A 127 -10.07 14.81 11.98
N PHE A 128 -10.73 14.40 10.91
CA PHE A 128 -11.09 15.26 9.80
C PHE A 128 -11.71 16.57 10.29
N GLY A 129 -11.11 17.69 9.88
CA GLY A 129 -11.57 19.04 10.23
C GLY A 129 -11.34 19.48 11.69
N ASP A 130 -10.72 18.65 12.54
CA ASP A 130 -10.43 19.00 13.94
C ASP A 130 -8.98 18.72 14.33
N CYS A 131 -8.21 19.79 14.43
CA CYS A 131 -6.82 19.78 14.90
C CYS A 131 -6.64 19.97 16.41
N SER A 132 -7.71 20.00 17.20
CA SER A 132 -7.66 20.38 18.63
C SER A 132 -6.79 19.45 19.49
N THR A 133 -6.68 18.18 19.09
CA THR A 133 -5.87 17.17 19.77
C THR A 133 -4.53 16.89 19.08
N PHE A 134 -4.19 17.67 18.04
CA PHE A 134 -3.02 17.42 17.21
C PHE A 134 -1.69 17.65 17.91
N VAL A 135 -0.88 16.59 17.91
CA VAL A 135 0.50 16.56 18.39
C VAL A 135 1.41 16.38 17.18
N ALA A 136 2.12 17.45 16.82
CA ALA A 136 3.07 17.44 15.70
C ALA A 136 4.25 16.50 15.97
N GLY A 137 4.63 15.73 14.95
CA GLY A 137 5.84 14.91 14.93
C GLY A 137 6.88 15.47 13.96
N SER A 138 6.57 15.46 12.66
CA SER A 138 7.48 15.82 11.57
C SER A 138 6.87 16.88 10.65
N THR A 139 7.64 17.86 10.21
CA THR A 139 7.22 18.81 9.16
C THR A 139 7.69 18.31 7.80
N ILE A 140 6.75 17.98 6.91
CA ILE A 140 7.04 17.39 5.59
C ILE A 140 6.95 18.41 4.44
N VAL A 141 6.23 19.51 4.66
CA VAL A 141 6.21 20.70 3.80
C VAL A 141 6.35 21.91 4.72
N SER A 142 7.34 22.77 4.47
CA SER A 142 7.71 23.86 5.38
C SER A 142 7.61 25.22 4.69
N GLY A 143 6.43 25.84 4.75
CA GLY A 143 6.22 27.24 4.37
C GLY A 143 6.58 27.57 2.93
N ILE A 144 5.99 26.86 1.96
CA ILE A 144 6.13 27.15 0.53
C ILE A 144 4.78 27.57 -0.05
N THR A 145 4.77 28.29 -1.18
CA THR A 145 3.51 28.64 -1.84
C THR A 145 2.81 27.40 -2.40
N LEU A 146 1.50 27.45 -2.58
CA LEU A 146 0.73 26.36 -3.17
C LEU A 146 1.20 26.07 -4.61
N ALA A 147 1.52 27.11 -5.39
CA ALA A 147 2.12 26.97 -6.72
C ALA A 147 3.50 26.27 -6.69
N ALA A 148 4.34 26.60 -5.71
CA ALA A 148 5.64 25.96 -5.53
C ALA A 148 5.50 24.49 -5.10
N PHE A 149 4.52 24.18 -4.24
CA PHE A 149 4.20 22.80 -3.88
C PHE A 149 3.78 21.99 -5.10
N ASP A 150 2.85 22.51 -5.90
CA ASP A 150 2.37 21.85 -7.12
C ASP A 150 3.48 21.57 -8.14
N THR A 151 4.40 22.53 -8.31
CA THR A 151 5.55 22.35 -9.20
C THR A 151 6.57 21.34 -8.67
N ALA A 152 6.80 21.32 -7.36
CA ALA A 152 7.87 20.53 -6.75
C ALA A 152 7.46 19.10 -6.38
N ARG A 153 6.14 18.83 -6.24
CA ARG A 153 5.58 17.60 -5.69
C ARG A 153 4.46 17.10 -6.59
N THR A 154 4.83 16.37 -7.64
CA THR A 154 3.90 15.97 -8.73
C THR A 154 3.56 14.48 -8.72
N ASP A 155 4.32 13.68 -7.99
CA ASP A 155 4.20 12.21 -8.00
C ASP A 155 4.81 11.60 -6.74
N TYR A 156 4.70 10.28 -6.60
CA TYR A 156 5.31 9.51 -5.52
C TYR A 156 6.80 9.77 -5.34
N ALA A 157 7.57 9.86 -6.43
CA ALA A 157 9.03 9.96 -6.38
C ALA A 157 9.49 11.32 -5.83
N THR A 158 8.72 12.37 -6.10
CA THR A 158 8.98 13.74 -5.63
C THR A 158 8.25 14.07 -4.34
N GLY A 159 7.24 13.29 -3.95
CA GLY A 159 6.35 13.52 -2.81
C GLY A 159 7.03 13.70 -1.45
N ALA A 160 6.34 14.44 -0.57
CA ALA A 160 6.70 14.59 0.83
C ALA A 160 6.25 13.38 1.66
N GLY A 161 6.78 13.22 2.86
CA GLY A 161 6.30 12.19 3.78
C GLY A 161 7.43 11.34 4.32
N VAL A 162 7.34 11.00 5.60
CA VAL A 162 8.28 10.09 6.25
C VAL A 162 7.57 8.95 6.98
N TRP A 163 6.24 8.96 7.01
CA TRP A 163 5.48 7.85 7.57
C TRP A 163 5.65 6.58 6.74
N ASP A 164 6.07 5.52 7.41
CA ASP A 164 6.34 4.20 6.86
C ASP A 164 5.56 3.18 7.68
N PRO A 165 4.29 2.86 7.29
CA PRO A 165 3.46 1.96 8.08
C PRO A 165 4.04 0.56 8.09
N SER A 166 4.09 -0.08 9.26
CA SER A 166 4.65 -1.43 9.38
C SER A 166 3.60 -2.55 9.34
N ALA A 167 2.34 -2.20 9.59
CA ALA A 167 1.21 -3.12 9.65
C ALA A 167 -0.11 -2.48 9.25
N THR A 168 -1.07 -3.32 8.83
CA THR A 168 -2.46 -2.94 8.58
C THR A 168 -3.10 -2.30 9.83
N GLY A 169 -3.86 -1.24 9.62
CA GLY A 169 -4.56 -0.49 10.65
C GLY A 169 -3.71 0.56 11.36
N GLU A 170 -2.44 0.71 10.98
CA GLU A 170 -1.66 1.87 11.41
C GLU A 170 -2.20 3.14 10.75
N ALA A 171 -2.24 4.22 11.53
CA ALA A 171 -2.72 5.52 11.08
C ALA A 171 -1.75 6.64 11.50
N ILE A 172 -1.75 7.70 10.70
CA ILE A 172 -1.05 8.94 11.04
C ILE A 172 -1.96 10.12 10.75
N SER A 173 -1.87 11.16 11.58
CA SER A 173 -2.61 12.40 11.36
C SER A 173 -1.74 13.41 10.60
N TYR A 174 -2.36 14.14 9.68
CA TYR A 174 -1.76 15.28 8.99
C TYR A 174 -2.43 16.57 9.45
N ARG A 175 -1.64 17.62 9.68
CA ARG A 175 -2.12 19.00 9.86
C ARG A 175 -1.65 19.85 8.72
N PHE A 176 -2.61 20.43 8.00
CA PHE A 176 -2.37 21.43 6.98
C PHE A 176 -2.58 22.82 7.58
N SER A 177 -1.60 23.69 7.42
CA SER A 177 -1.71 25.11 7.77
C SER A 177 -1.52 25.92 6.49
N VAL A 178 -2.56 26.64 6.09
CA VAL A 178 -2.54 27.52 4.91
C VAL A 178 -2.68 28.96 5.37
N THR A 179 -1.78 29.81 4.92
CA THR A 179 -1.77 31.25 5.25
C THR A 179 -1.82 32.07 3.97
N LEU A 180 -2.72 33.03 3.87
CA LEU A 180 -2.64 34.04 2.81
C LEU A 180 -1.60 35.08 3.22
N ASP A 181 -0.47 35.14 2.53
CA ASP A 181 0.66 35.96 2.96
C ASP A 181 0.40 37.46 2.76
N ALA A 182 0.35 38.20 3.87
CA ALA A 182 0.12 39.65 3.86
C ALA A 182 1.21 40.48 3.18
N THR A 183 2.40 39.93 2.99
CA THR A 183 3.55 40.63 2.41
C THR A 183 3.62 40.48 0.89
N THR A 184 3.04 39.40 0.36
CA THR A 184 3.05 39.10 -1.07
C THR A 184 1.71 39.30 -1.74
N THR A 185 0.59 39.28 -0.99
CA THR A 185 -0.76 39.45 -1.56
C THR A 185 -1.05 40.94 -1.81
N PRO A 186 -1.14 41.38 -3.08
CA PRO A 186 -1.39 42.77 -3.41
C PRO A 186 -2.91 43.05 -3.45
N ASN A 187 -3.31 44.32 -3.59
CA ASN A 187 -4.72 44.71 -3.59
C ASN A 187 -5.48 44.19 -4.82
N GLU A 188 -4.77 43.98 -5.92
CA GLU A 188 -5.28 43.48 -7.20
C GLU A 188 -5.89 42.07 -7.04
N GLU A 189 -5.44 41.29 -6.05
CA GLU A 189 -5.98 39.95 -5.76
C GLU A 189 -7.27 39.98 -4.92
N GLN A 190 -7.84 41.16 -4.65
CA GLN A 190 -9.11 41.24 -3.92
C GLN A 190 -10.25 40.54 -4.69
N GLY A 191 -10.83 39.50 -4.09
CA GLY A 191 -11.91 38.71 -4.70
C GLY A 191 -11.40 37.64 -5.66
N ALA A 192 -10.08 37.47 -5.78
CA ALA A 192 -9.48 36.29 -6.38
C ALA A 192 -9.64 35.07 -5.45
N GLY A 193 -9.35 33.89 -5.99
CA GLY A 193 -9.42 32.64 -5.25
C GLY A 193 -8.55 31.56 -5.87
N THR A 194 -8.52 30.42 -5.21
CA THR A 194 -7.99 29.15 -5.72
C THR A 194 -8.99 28.07 -5.34
N SER A 195 -9.44 27.28 -6.32
CA SER A 195 -10.39 26.18 -6.16
C SER A 195 -9.76 24.84 -6.51
N ASP A 196 -10.48 23.76 -6.21
CA ASP A 196 -10.13 22.40 -6.63
C ASP A 196 -8.72 21.97 -6.21
N ILE A 197 -8.26 22.47 -5.06
CA ILE A 197 -6.96 22.12 -4.48
C ILE A 197 -7.02 20.64 -4.10
N ALA A 198 -6.17 19.83 -4.71
CA ALA A 198 -6.09 18.40 -4.47
C ALA A 198 -4.76 18.03 -3.80
N PHE A 199 -4.86 17.25 -2.72
CA PHE A 199 -3.73 16.61 -2.06
C PHE A 199 -3.88 15.10 -2.22
N VAL A 200 -2.81 14.42 -2.63
CA VAL A 200 -2.83 12.99 -2.91
C VAL A 200 -1.84 12.26 -2.03
N TRP A 201 -2.32 11.26 -1.30
CA TRP A 201 -1.51 10.27 -0.61
C TRP A 201 -1.38 9.02 -1.47
N GLU A 202 -0.15 8.58 -1.70
CA GLU A 202 0.15 7.35 -2.42
C GLU A 202 1.11 6.49 -1.61
N VAL A 203 0.97 5.18 -1.78
CA VAL A 203 1.78 4.15 -1.14
C VAL A 203 2.05 3.06 -2.17
N THR A 204 3.24 2.48 -2.15
CA THR A 204 3.67 1.44 -3.09
C THR A 204 4.17 0.20 -2.35
N SER A 205 4.11 -0.97 -2.98
CA SER A 205 4.73 -2.22 -2.49
C SER A 205 6.02 -2.57 -3.23
#